data_AF-A0A672IAS2-F1
#
_entry.id   AF-A0A672IAS2-F1
#
_cell.length_a   1.000
_cell.length_b   1.000
_cell.length_c   1.000
_cell.angle_alpha   90.00
_cell.angle_beta   90.00
_cell.angle_gamma   90.00
#
_symmetry.space_group_name_H-M   'P 1'
#
loop_
_entity.id
_entity.type
_entity.pdbx_description
1 polymer ?
#
loop_
_entity_poly.entity_id
_entity_poly.type
_entity_poly.pdbx_seq_one_letter_code
_entity_poly.pdbx_strand_id
1 'polypeptide(L)'
;MWVSSIRNPPWAPGKPVVRDVAKTSLTLAWTRPEHDGGAKIEGYIIEFQKTGSEEWIHIADGVPQTEHQLKGLKEKQEYSFRVKAVNKAGESEPSEPSDPVVCKERLCESWLCVFMGKNHINKLSLNQQLLLFRQILHLHLSGWR
;
A
#
# COMPACT_ATOMS: atom_id res chain seq x y z
N MET A 1 -17.67 18.14 38.61
CA MET A 1 -17.68 17.86 37.16
C MET A 1 -16.53 16.91 36.88
N TRP A 2 -16.79 15.68 36.46
CA TRP A 2 -15.74 14.73 36.08
C TRP A 2 -15.38 15.01 34.62
N VAL A 3 -14.26 15.71 34.38
CA VAL A 3 -13.70 15.78 33.02
C VAL A 3 -13.14 14.40 32.73
N SER A 4 -13.74 13.70 31.76
CA SER A 4 -13.26 12.42 31.23
C SER A 4 -11.78 12.57 30.87
N SER A 5 -10.91 12.02 31.70
CA SER A 5 -9.47 12.02 31.44
C SER A 5 -9.23 11.28 30.14
N ILE A 6 -8.91 12.01 29.08
CA ILE A 6 -8.18 11.46 27.93
C ILE A 6 -6.83 11.07 28.52
N ARG A 7 -6.61 9.75 28.74
CA ARG A 7 -5.52 9.29 29.61
C ARG A 7 -4.23 9.07 28.85
N ASN A 8 -4.30 8.54 27.63
CA ASN A 8 -3.11 8.14 26.90
C ASN A 8 -3.28 8.30 25.38
N PRO A 9 -2.18 8.47 24.65
CA PRO A 9 -2.17 8.25 23.21
C PRO A 9 -2.62 6.82 22.85
N PRO A 10 -3.03 6.59 21.60
CA PRO A 10 -3.38 5.25 21.14
C PRO A 10 -2.16 4.34 21.15
N TRP A 11 -2.38 3.04 21.09
CA TRP A 11 -1.31 2.09 20.79
C TRP A 11 -0.93 2.14 19.30
N ALA A 12 0.19 1.51 18.97
CA ALA A 12 0.66 1.43 17.59
C ALA A 12 -0.39 0.69 16.71
N PRO A 13 -0.70 1.19 15.51
CA PRO A 13 -1.48 0.46 14.52
C PRO A 13 -0.79 -0.85 14.12
N GLY A 14 -1.55 -1.75 13.52
CA GLY A 14 -0.96 -2.95 12.93
C GLY A 14 -0.05 -2.63 11.73
N LYS A 15 0.85 -3.57 11.40
CA LYS A 15 1.77 -3.45 10.27
C LYS A 15 1.00 -3.13 8.98
N PRO A 16 1.34 -2.04 8.27
CA PRO A 16 0.69 -1.68 7.02
C PRO A 16 1.10 -2.65 5.91
N VAL A 17 0.11 -2.99 5.06
CA VAL A 17 0.22 -3.90 3.93
C VAL A 17 -0.12 -3.13 2.66
N VAL A 18 0.73 -3.31 1.64
CA VAL A 18 0.49 -2.72 0.31
C VAL A 18 -0.52 -3.57 -0.45
N ARG A 19 -1.66 -2.98 -0.81
CA ARG A 19 -2.76 -3.65 -1.54
C ARG A 19 -2.61 -3.55 -3.04
N ASP A 20 -2.17 -2.40 -3.53
CA ASP A 20 -1.95 -2.15 -4.95
C ASP A 20 -0.78 -1.19 -5.16
N VAL A 21 -0.08 -1.34 -6.29
CA VAL A 21 1.09 -0.54 -6.64
C VAL A 21 0.98 -0.11 -8.10
N ALA A 22 1.16 1.18 -8.32
CA ALA A 22 1.28 1.78 -9.64
C ALA A 22 2.67 2.42 -9.79
N LYS A 23 2.90 3.04 -10.96
CA LYS A 23 4.17 3.73 -11.28
C LYS A 23 4.54 4.81 -10.26
N THR A 24 3.55 5.57 -9.78
CA THR A 24 3.74 6.77 -8.95
C THR A 24 2.75 6.86 -7.78
N SER A 25 1.96 5.83 -7.57
CA SER A 25 0.98 5.73 -6.49
C SER A 25 0.90 4.31 -5.97
N LEU A 26 0.43 4.13 -4.74
CA LEU A 26 0.14 2.82 -4.17
C LEU A 26 -0.95 2.94 -3.12
N THR A 27 -1.61 1.83 -2.84
CA THR A 27 -2.65 1.75 -1.82
C THR A 27 -2.11 0.97 -0.62
N LEU A 28 -2.11 1.60 0.54
CA LEU A 28 -1.79 0.98 1.82
C LEU A 28 -3.06 0.68 2.59
N ALA A 29 -3.07 -0.45 3.28
CA ALA A 29 -4.09 -0.79 4.26
C ALA A 29 -3.42 -1.26 5.55
N TRP A 30 -3.97 -0.92 6.70
CA TRP A 30 -3.50 -1.34 8.02
C TRP A 30 -4.69 -1.72 8.91
N THR A 31 -4.42 -2.13 10.14
CA THR A 31 -5.45 -2.39 11.14
C THR A 31 -5.44 -1.31 12.22
N ARG A 32 -6.61 -1.07 12.82
CA ARG A 32 -6.72 -0.17 13.98
C ARG A 32 -5.88 -0.71 15.13
N PRO A 33 -5.35 0.15 16.01
CA PRO A 33 -4.70 -0.29 17.23
C PRO A 33 -5.70 -1.00 18.14
N GLU A 34 -5.21 -1.95 18.94
CA GLU A 34 -6.02 -2.73 19.88
C GLU A 34 -6.58 -1.87 21.02
N HIS A 35 -5.81 -0.85 21.43
CA HIS A 35 -6.19 0.09 22.47
C HIS A 35 -6.08 1.53 21.96
N ASP A 36 -7.15 2.31 22.13
CA ASP A 36 -7.27 3.70 21.68
C ASP A 36 -6.85 4.73 22.76
N GLY A 37 -6.37 4.26 23.92
CA GLY A 37 -5.94 5.12 25.02
C GLY A 37 -7.09 5.79 25.79
N GLY A 38 -8.34 5.38 25.53
CA GLY A 38 -9.54 5.92 26.18
C GLY A 38 -10.16 7.11 25.45
N ALA A 39 -9.73 7.40 24.22
CA ALA A 39 -10.32 8.40 23.36
C ALA A 39 -10.39 7.88 21.92
N LYS A 40 -11.46 8.24 21.18
CA LYS A 40 -11.61 7.83 19.78
C LYS A 40 -10.40 8.29 18.95
N ILE A 41 -10.00 7.46 18.01
CA ILE A 41 -9.01 7.81 17.00
C ILE A 41 -9.60 8.86 16.07
N GLU A 42 -8.91 9.99 15.91
CA GLU A 42 -9.29 11.10 15.03
C GLU A 42 -8.75 10.92 13.62
N GLY A 43 -7.60 10.24 13.48
CA GLY A 43 -7.06 9.86 12.18
C GLY A 43 -5.74 9.12 12.30
N TYR A 44 -5.11 8.92 11.15
CA TYR A 44 -3.80 8.27 11.01
C TYR A 44 -2.81 9.19 10.29
N ILE A 45 -1.56 9.05 10.69
CA ILE A 45 -0.40 9.66 10.06
C ILE A 45 0.36 8.56 9.33
N ILE A 46 0.70 8.79 8.06
CA ILE A 46 1.47 7.87 7.23
C ILE A 46 2.82 8.49 6.93
N GLU A 47 3.86 7.71 7.15
CA GLU A 47 5.25 8.07 6.86
C GLU A 47 5.86 7.03 5.93
N PHE A 48 6.81 7.45 5.10
CA PHE A 48 7.60 6.55 4.28
C PHE A 48 9.09 6.77 4.47
N GLN A 49 9.86 5.73 4.22
CA GLN A 49 11.31 5.76 4.16
C GLN A 49 11.75 5.19 2.82
N LYS A 50 12.75 5.82 2.18
CA LYS A 50 13.38 5.28 0.96
C LYS A 50 14.46 4.29 1.38
N THR A 51 14.61 3.19 0.65
CA THR A 51 15.75 2.28 0.86
C THR A 51 17.06 3.04 0.68
N GLY A 52 17.94 2.96 1.69
CA GLY A 52 19.20 3.69 1.75
C GLY A 52 19.13 5.06 2.42
N SER A 53 17.95 5.50 2.88
CA SER A 53 17.77 6.66 3.74
C SER A 53 17.33 6.21 5.13
N GLU A 54 17.85 6.85 6.18
CA GLU A 54 17.40 6.63 7.56
C GLU A 54 16.23 7.54 7.95
N GLU A 55 15.84 8.47 7.07
CA GLU A 55 14.81 9.47 7.35
C GLU A 55 13.41 8.96 7.00
N TRP A 56 12.49 9.13 7.95
CA TRP A 56 11.06 8.92 7.74
C TRP A 56 10.39 10.24 7.37
N ILE A 57 9.72 10.26 6.23
CA ILE A 57 9.08 11.46 5.66
C ILE A 57 7.57 11.31 5.79
N HIS A 58 6.93 12.33 6.35
CA HIS A 58 5.47 12.43 6.42
C HIS A 58 4.85 12.61 5.03
N ILE A 59 3.83 11.80 4.71
CA ILE A 59 3.16 11.85 3.40
C ILE A 59 1.65 12.09 3.49
N ALA A 60 1.02 11.70 4.60
CA ALA A 60 -0.40 11.95 4.82
C ALA A 60 -0.71 12.09 6.32
N ASP A 61 -1.53 13.06 6.67
CA ASP A 61 -2.09 13.28 8.01
C ASP A 61 -3.62 13.22 7.98
N GLY A 62 -4.20 13.00 9.16
CA GLY A 62 -5.65 13.08 9.35
C GLY A 62 -6.44 12.04 8.55
N VAL A 63 -5.82 10.93 8.16
CA VAL A 63 -6.48 9.89 7.37
C VAL A 63 -7.54 9.21 8.24
N PRO A 64 -8.84 9.25 7.91
CA PRO A 64 -9.89 8.74 8.80
C PRO A 64 -10.11 7.23 8.68
N GLN A 65 -9.68 6.64 7.57
CA GLN A 65 -9.84 5.21 7.26
C GLN A 65 -8.54 4.46 7.49
N THR A 66 -8.62 3.14 7.60
CA THR A 66 -7.44 2.26 7.69
C THR A 66 -6.92 1.81 6.34
N GLU A 67 -7.24 2.58 5.29
CA GLU A 67 -6.79 2.39 3.92
C GLU A 67 -6.60 3.76 3.29
N HIS A 68 -5.50 3.94 2.55
CA HIS A 68 -5.23 5.18 1.87
C HIS A 68 -4.36 4.99 0.64
N GLN A 69 -4.69 5.72 -0.42
CA GLN A 69 -3.90 5.76 -1.64
C GLN A 69 -2.87 6.89 -1.58
N LEU A 70 -1.60 6.52 -1.48
CA LEU A 70 -0.47 7.42 -1.58
C LEU A 70 -0.18 7.77 -3.04
N LYS A 71 0.21 9.01 -3.29
CA LYS A 71 0.59 9.55 -4.61
C LYS A 71 1.92 10.30 -4.50
N GLY A 72 2.57 10.56 -5.63
CA GLY A 72 3.82 11.33 -5.67
C GLY A 72 5.08 10.49 -5.38
N LEU A 73 4.97 9.17 -5.52
CA LEU A 73 6.11 8.26 -5.39
C LEU A 73 6.93 8.22 -6.69
N LYS A 74 8.23 7.93 -6.57
CA LYS A 74 9.13 7.82 -7.72
C LYS A 74 9.12 6.40 -8.26
N GLU A 75 9.02 6.28 -9.58
CA GLU A 75 9.13 4.99 -10.25
C GLU A 75 10.51 4.37 -10.01
N LYS A 76 10.57 3.04 -9.90
CA LYS A 76 11.76 2.22 -9.65
C LYS A 76 12.48 2.53 -8.33
N GLN A 77 11.84 3.26 -7.43
CA GLN A 77 12.33 3.50 -6.08
C GLN A 77 11.64 2.54 -5.10
N GLU A 78 12.43 2.01 -4.18
CA GLU A 78 11.95 1.18 -3.09
C GLU A 78 11.63 2.02 -1.85
N TYR A 79 10.48 1.74 -1.25
CA TYR A 79 9.93 2.44 -0.10
C TYR A 79 9.43 1.46 0.96
N SER A 80 9.60 1.82 2.22
CA SER A 80 8.94 1.20 3.38
C SER A 80 7.99 2.19 4.01
N PHE A 81 6.85 1.73 4.53
CA PHE A 81 5.80 2.57 5.07
C PHE A 81 5.52 2.24 6.52
N ARG A 82 5.22 3.24 7.34
CA ARG A 82 4.71 3.04 8.71
C ARG A 82 3.57 4.00 9.00
N VAL A 83 2.74 3.64 9.98
CA VAL A 83 1.54 4.39 10.31
C VAL A 83 1.51 4.67 11.81
N LYS A 84 1.05 5.86 12.19
CA LYS A 84 0.73 6.24 13.58
C LYS A 84 -0.76 6.54 13.70
N ALA A 85 -1.35 6.21 14.84
CA ALA A 85 -2.72 6.60 15.18
C ALA A 85 -2.70 7.92 15.97
N VAL A 86 -3.71 8.76 15.76
CA VAL A 86 -3.84 10.04 16.45
C VAL A 86 -5.18 10.08 17.18
N ASN A 87 -5.15 10.44 18.46
CA ASN A 87 -6.34 10.80 19.22
C ASN A 87 -6.15 12.18 19.88
N LYS A 88 -7.14 12.61 20.67
CA LYS A 88 -7.06 13.89 21.40
C LYS A 88 -5.90 13.99 22.41
N ALA A 89 -5.31 12.87 22.83
CA ALA A 89 -4.16 12.84 23.72
C ALA A 89 -2.86 13.09 22.96
N GLY A 90 -2.79 12.64 21.71
CA GLY A 90 -1.61 12.76 20.85
C GLY A 90 -1.47 11.60 19.86
N GLU A 91 -0.24 11.45 19.36
CA GLU A 91 0.17 10.42 18.42
C GLU A 91 0.63 9.14 19.14
N SER A 92 0.34 7.98 18.56
CA SER A 92 0.88 6.71 19.00
C SER A 92 2.35 6.56 18.61
N GLU A 93 3.00 5.55 19.21
CA GLU A 93 4.20 4.97 18.61
C GLU A 93 3.91 4.50 17.16
N PRO A 94 4.91 4.56 16.26
CA PRO A 94 4.73 4.09 14.89
C PRO A 94 4.53 2.58 14.84
N SER A 95 3.76 2.13 13.85
CA SER A 95 3.66 0.71 13.51
C SER A 95 5.01 0.12 13.12
N GLU A 96 5.09 -1.20 13.11
CA GLU A 96 6.15 -1.88 12.37
C GLU A 96 6.16 -1.39 10.90
N PRO A 97 7.34 -1.21 10.29
CA PRO A 97 7.45 -0.91 8.88
C PRO A 97 6.80 -1.99 8.01
N SER A 98 6.16 -1.59 6.91
CA SER A 98 5.75 -2.51 5.85
C SER A 98 6.97 -3.23 5.26
N ASP A 99 6.70 -4.30 4.53
CA ASP A 99 7.72 -4.86 3.66
C ASP A 99 8.12 -3.83 2.58
N PRO A 100 9.40 -3.76 2.18
CA PRO A 100 9.85 -2.82 1.16
C PRO A 100 9.12 -3.07 -0.18
N VAL A 101 8.67 -2.00 -0.82
CA VAL A 101 7.95 -2.08 -2.09
C VAL A 101 8.56 -1.14 -3.13
N VAL A 102 8.79 -1.68 -4.32
CA VAL A 102 9.25 -0.91 -5.48
C VAL A 102 8.05 -0.35 -6.22
N CYS A 103 7.98 0.98 -6.32
CA CYS A 103 6.97 1.65 -7.13
C CYS A 103 7.26 1.41 -8.61
N LYS A 104 6.55 0.48 -9.22
CA LYS A 104 6.60 0.21 -10.65
C LYS A 104 5.19 -0.01 -11.12
N GLU A 105 4.95 0.16 -12.42
CA GLU A 105 3.71 -0.33 -12.99
C GLU A 105 3.56 -1.78 -12.55
N ARG A 106 2.49 -2.08 -11.82
CA ARG A 106 1.93 -3.41 -11.87
C ARG A 106 1.67 -3.58 -13.35
N LEU A 107 2.56 -4.31 -14.03
CA LEU A 107 2.27 -4.86 -15.33
C LEU A 107 0.97 -5.58 -15.06
N CYS A 108 -0.15 -4.91 -15.40
CA CYS A 108 -1.49 -5.44 -15.33
C CYS A 108 -1.29 -6.81 -15.91
N GLU A 109 -1.46 -7.83 -15.07
CA GLU A 109 -1.12 -9.19 -15.44
C GLU A 109 -1.79 -9.39 -16.79
N SER A 110 -0.96 -9.33 -17.85
CA SER A 110 -1.46 -9.38 -19.21
C SER A 110 -2.35 -10.61 -19.24
N TRP A 111 -3.42 -10.65 -20.02
CA TRP A 111 -4.31 -11.82 -20.01
C TRP A 111 -3.54 -13.17 -20.07
N LEU A 112 -2.36 -13.16 -20.69
CA LEU A 112 -1.28 -14.13 -20.52
C LEU A 112 -0.99 -14.60 -19.08
N CYS A 113 -0.69 -13.72 -18.12
CA CYS A 113 -0.44 -14.01 -16.70
C CYS A 113 -1.60 -14.70 -16.02
N VAL A 114 -2.83 -14.30 -16.36
CA VAL A 114 -4.03 -14.94 -15.84
C VAL A 114 -4.19 -16.35 -16.42
N PHE A 115 -3.91 -16.54 -17.72
CA PHE A 115 -4.06 -17.84 -18.40
C PHE A 115 -2.90 -18.82 -18.16
N MET A 116 -1.66 -18.34 -18.09
CA MET A 116 -0.46 -19.18 -18.13
C MET A 116 0.27 -19.25 -16.79
N GLY A 117 -0.10 -18.42 -15.81
CA GLY A 117 0.57 -18.33 -14.51
C GLY A 117 1.95 -17.66 -14.57
N LYS A 118 2.25 -16.83 -13.56
CA LYS A 118 3.48 -16.01 -13.46
C LYS A 118 4.79 -16.77 -13.70
N ASN A 119 4.88 -18.02 -13.25
CA ASN A 119 6.10 -18.83 -13.32
C ASN A 119 6.44 -19.32 -14.75
N HIS A 120 5.43 -19.51 -15.62
CA HIS A 120 5.66 -19.95 -16.99
C HIS A 120 6.03 -18.78 -17.92
N ILE A 121 5.50 -17.59 -17.63
CA ILE A 121 5.68 -16.41 -18.51
C ILE A 121 7.09 -15.85 -18.41
N ASN A 122 7.69 -15.86 -17.22
CA ASN A 122 9.07 -15.42 -17.01
C ASN A 122 10.10 -16.29 -17.76
N LYS A 123 9.71 -17.48 -18.25
CA LYS A 123 10.56 -18.36 -19.08
C LYS A 123 10.43 -18.09 -20.59
N LEU A 124 9.49 -17.25 -21.01
CA LEU A 124 9.25 -16.96 -22.43
C LEU A 124 10.00 -15.71 -22.89
N SER A 125 10.45 -15.72 -24.14
CA SER A 125 11.02 -14.53 -24.76
C SER A 125 9.95 -13.46 -24.99
N LEU A 126 10.36 -12.18 -25.05
CA LEU A 126 9.47 -11.04 -25.35
C LEU A 126 8.62 -11.27 -26.61
N ASN A 127 9.21 -11.85 -27.66
CA ASN A 127 8.50 -12.16 -28.90
C ASN A 127 7.41 -13.23 -28.71
N GLN A 128 7.66 -14.25 -27.87
CA GLN A 128 6.66 -15.27 -27.54
C GLN A 128 5.53 -14.72 -26.67
N GLN A 129 5.84 -13.84 -25.72
CA GLN A 129 4.83 -13.14 -24.92
C GLN A 129 3.94 -12.25 -25.80
N LEU A 130 4.52 -11.50 -26.75
CA LEU A 130 3.78 -10.69 -27.71
C LEU A 130 2.86 -11.52 -28.62
N LEU A 131 3.31 -12.70 -29.05
CA LEU A 131 2.52 -13.59 -29.91
C LEU A 131 1.29 -14.14 -29.19
N LEU A 132 1.47 -14.58 -27.94
CA LEU A 132 0.39 -15.05 -27.08
C LEU A 132 -0.60 -13.92 -26.76
N PHE A 133 -0.12 -12.68 -26.60
CA PHE A 133 -0.98 -11.54 -26.36
C PHE A 133 -1.88 -11.28 -27.56
N ARG A 134 -1.32 -11.35 -28.78
CA ARG A 134 -2.09 -11.23 -30.03
C ARG A 134 -3.13 -12.34 -30.18
N GLN A 135 -2.78 -13.59 -29.86
CA GLN A 135 -3.73 -14.72 -29.92
C GLN A 135 -4.88 -14.54 -28.93
N ILE A 136 -4.59 -14.18 -27.68
CA ILE A 136 -5.62 -13.99 -26.65
C ILE A 136 -6.51 -12.77 -26.97
N LEU A 137 -5.92 -11.67 -27.45
CA LEU A 137 -6.68 -10.49 -27.89
C LEU A 137 -7.60 -10.81 -29.08
N HIS A 138 -7.13 -11.64 -30.03
CA HIS A 138 -7.93 -12.06 -31.18
C HIS A 138 -9.09 -12.98 -30.77
N LEU A 139 -8.90 -13.85 -29.79
CA LEU A 139 -9.96 -14.68 -29.20
C LEU A 139 -11.01 -13.82 -28.46
N HIS A 140 -10.59 -12.77 -27.77
CA HIS A 140 -11.50 -11.90 -27.05
C HIS A 140 -12.28 -10.93 -27.96
N LEU A 141 -11.70 -10.54 -29.10
CA LEU A 141 -12.37 -9.72 -30.12
C LEU A 141 -13.30 -10.52 -31.04
N SER A 142 -13.17 -11.85 -31.08
CA SER A 142 -14.02 -12.74 -31.89
C SER A 142 -15.16 -13.41 -31.11
N GLY A 143 -15.30 -13.11 -29.81
CA GLY A 143 -16.14 -13.86 -28.86
C GLY A 143 -17.38 -13.17 -28.30
N TRP A 144 -18.00 -12.21 -28.99
CA TRP A 144 -19.39 -11.78 -28.72
C TRP A 144 -20.24 -11.90 -29.98
N ARG A 145 -20.84 -13.08 -30.16
CA ARG A 145 -22.16 -13.31 -30.74
C ARG A 145 -22.90 -14.30 -29.86
#